data_AF-A0A7M7MQU4-F1
#
_entry.id   AF-A0A7M7MQU4-F1
#
_cell.length_a   1.000
_cell.length_b   1.000
_cell.length_c   1.000
_cell.angle_alpha   90.00
_cell.angle_beta   90.00
_cell.angle_gamma   90.00
#
_symmetry.space_group_name_H-M   'P 1'
#
loop_
_entity.id
_entity.type
_entity.pdbx_description
1 polymer ?
#
loop_
_entity_poly.entity_id
_entity_poly.type
_entity_poly.pdbx_seq_one_letter_code
_entity_poly.pdbx_strand_id
1 'polypeptide(L)'
;MISDRALSTPNNTAELIVLKNFIKMILEVTLKNLEDKLREIIEHILILSNYHCITDYEIYTNNITFQWYHKIPHILEENESIVGYKTLEFQQALRGVLDSK
;
A
#
# COMPACT_ATOMS: atom_id res chain seq x y z
N MET A 1 4.35 2.86 8.40
CA MET A 1 4.45 1.87 7.28
C MET A 1 3.54 2.31 6.13
N ILE A 2 3.67 1.73 4.93
CA ILE A 2 2.78 2.06 3.80
C ILE A 2 1.31 1.78 4.16
N SER A 3 1.04 0.73 4.94
CA SER A 3 -0.29 0.42 5.52
C SER A 3 -0.87 1.59 6.32
N ASP A 4 -0.11 2.13 7.28
CA ASP A 4 -0.62 3.15 8.21
C ASP A 4 -1.00 4.44 7.49
N ARG A 5 -0.25 4.78 6.44
CA ARG A 5 -0.52 5.94 5.61
C ARG A 5 -1.65 5.68 4.62
N ALA A 6 -1.70 4.50 4.00
CA ALA A 6 -2.76 4.12 3.08
C ALA A 6 -4.13 4.01 3.77
N LEU A 7 -4.17 3.54 5.01
CA LEU A 7 -5.41 3.39 5.78
C LEU A 7 -5.74 4.63 6.63
N SER A 8 -5.03 5.74 6.41
CA SER A 8 -5.31 6.99 7.13
C SER A 8 -6.59 7.64 6.61
N THR A 9 -7.40 8.15 7.53
CA THR A 9 -8.61 8.89 7.21
C THR A 9 -8.27 10.37 7.01
N PRO A 10 -8.41 10.93 5.79
CA PRO A 10 -8.11 12.33 5.54
C PRO A 10 -9.13 13.25 6.22
N ASN A 11 -8.67 14.32 6.86
CA ASN A 11 -9.51 15.28 7.59
C ASN A 11 -10.00 16.44 6.70
N ASN A 12 -9.34 16.68 5.57
CA ASN A 12 -9.68 17.76 4.65
C ASN A 12 -9.35 17.38 3.19
N THR A 13 -9.80 18.21 2.25
CA THR A 13 -9.60 17.99 0.80
C THR A 13 -8.11 17.98 0.41
N ALA A 14 -7.25 18.75 1.06
CA ALA A 14 -5.82 18.76 0.75
C ALA A 14 -5.16 17.43 1.14
N GLU A 15 -5.46 16.93 2.34
CA GLU A 15 -5.01 15.61 2.82
C GLU A 15 -5.53 14.47 1.92
N LEU A 16 -6.77 14.57 1.44
CA LEU A 16 -7.34 13.59 0.51
C LEU A 16 -6.57 13.55 -0.82
N ILE A 17 -6.18 14.71 -1.37
CA ILE A 17 -5.39 14.77 -2.62
C ILE A 17 -3.98 14.20 -2.39
N VAL A 18 -3.35 14.54 -1.26
CA VAL A 18 -2.03 14.00 -0.88
C VAL A 18 -2.09 12.47 -0.75
N LEU A 19 -3.15 11.93 -0.13
CA LEU A 19 -3.36 10.49 0.00
C LEU A 19 -3.53 9.82 -1.38
N LYS A 20 -4.34 10.39 -2.28
CA LYS A 20 -4.51 9.89 -3.65
C LYS A 20 -3.18 9.84 -4.42
N ASN A 21 -2.38 10.91 -4.35
CA ASN A 21 -1.09 10.97 -5.01
C ASN A 21 -0.09 9.95 -4.44
N PHE A 22 -0.10 9.76 -3.11
CA PHE A 22 0.73 8.76 -2.45
C PHE A 22 0.41 7.33 -2.92
N ILE A 23 -0.89 6.98 -3.01
CA ILE A 23 -1.33 5.66 -3.47
C ILE A 23 -0.98 5.43 -4.93
N LYS A 24 -1.16 6.45 -5.78
CA LYS A 24 -0.74 6.40 -7.18
C LYS A 24 0.76 6.10 -7.32
N MET A 25 1.61 6.80 -6.56
CA MET A 25 3.05 6.54 -6.54
C MET A 25 3.38 5.10 -6.09
N ILE A 26 2.67 4.57 -5.11
CA ILE A 26 2.87 3.18 -4.65
C ILE A 26 2.56 2.19 -5.78
N LEU A 27 1.45 2.37 -6.47
CA LEU A 27 1.01 1.49 -7.56
C LEU A 27 1.98 1.52 -8.74
N GLU A 28 2.35 2.72 -9.19
CA GLU A 28 3.11 2.90 -10.44
C GLU A 28 4.60 2.61 -10.28
N VAL A 29 5.17 2.86 -9.10
CA VAL A 29 6.63 2.81 -8.89
C VAL A 29 7.01 1.77 -7.85
N THR A 30 6.43 1.87 -6.65
CA THR A 30 6.90 1.08 -5.52
C THR A 30 6.57 -0.41 -5.67
N LEU A 31 5.35 -0.73 -6.09
CA LEU A 31 4.90 -2.13 -6.18
C LEU A 31 5.63 -2.89 -7.29
N LYS A 32 5.82 -2.25 -8.44
CA LYS A 32 6.56 -2.83 -9.57
C LYS A 32 8.02 -3.12 -9.19
N ASN A 33 8.71 -2.14 -8.61
CA ASN A 33 10.08 -2.32 -8.15
C ASN A 33 10.19 -3.38 -7.04
N LEU A 34 9.15 -3.50 -6.20
CA LEU A 34 9.11 -4.50 -5.15
C LEU A 34 8.96 -5.91 -5.72
N GLU A 35 8.12 -6.09 -6.74
CA GLU A 35 7.96 -7.39 -7.41
C GLU A 35 9.28 -7.87 -8.03
N ASP A 36 9.99 -6.99 -8.74
CA ASP A 36 11.30 -7.32 -9.33
C ASP A 36 12.32 -7.73 -8.25
N LYS A 37 12.38 -6.98 -7.15
CA LYS A 37 13.26 -7.31 -6.01
C LYS A 37 12.89 -8.63 -5.34
N LEU A 38 11.60 -8.95 -5.22
CA LEU A 38 11.17 -10.22 -4.63
C LEU A 38 11.60 -11.40 -5.52
N ARG A 39 11.59 -11.25 -6.85
CA ARG A 39 12.13 -12.27 -7.76
C ARG A 39 13.63 -12.46 -7.56
N GLU A 40 14.40 -11.38 -7.49
CA GLU A 40 15.85 -11.45 -7.20
C GLU A 40 16.14 -12.15 -5.87
N ILE A 41 15.34 -11.88 -4.83
CA ILE A 41 15.48 -12.53 -3.52
C ILE A 41 15.22 -14.03 -3.63
N ILE A 42 14.22 -14.47 -4.40
CA ILE A 42 13.95 -15.90 -4.63
C ILE A 42 15.16 -16.56 -5.31
N GLU A 43 15.74 -15.93 -6.33
CA GLU A 43 16.94 -16.43 -7.00
C GLU A 43 18.12 -16.58 -6.04
N HIS A 44 18.36 -15.57 -5.19
CA HIS A 44 19.41 -15.66 -4.17
C HIS A 44 19.16 -16.77 -3.15
N ILE A 45 17.92 -16.95 -2.69
CA ILE A 45 17.52 -18.04 -1.78
C ILE A 45 17.79 -19.41 -2.43
N LEU A 46 17.44 -19.56 -3.72
CA LEU A 46 17.68 -20.80 -4.48
C LEU A 46 19.17 -21.09 -4.66
N ILE A 47 19.99 -20.07 -4.89
CA ILE A 47 21.44 -20.24 -5.00
C ILE A 47 22.00 -20.66 -3.64
N LEU A 48 21.65 -19.92 -2.57
CA LEU A 48 22.14 -20.18 -1.21
C LEU A 48 21.75 -21.57 -0.71
N SER A 49 20.55 -22.05 -1.02
CA SER A 49 20.09 -23.37 -0.59
C SER A 49 20.93 -24.53 -1.16
N ASN A 50 21.65 -24.31 -2.27
CA ASN A 50 22.60 -25.30 -2.81
C ASN A 50 23.90 -25.40 -1.98
N TYR A 51 24.21 -24.42 -1.15
CA TYR A 51 25.45 -24.35 -0.37
C TYR A 51 25.23 -24.31 1.15
N HIS A 52 24.02 -23.98 1.60
CA HIS A 52 23.66 -23.83 3.00
C HIS A 52 22.21 -24.27 3.25
N CYS A 53 21.99 -25.00 4.34
CA CYS A 53 20.64 -25.31 4.79
C CYS A 53 20.04 -24.08 5.45
N ILE A 54 19.06 -23.46 4.79
CA ILE A 54 18.39 -22.26 5.29
C ILE A 54 17.65 -22.60 6.57
N THR A 55 17.88 -21.82 7.63
CA THR A 55 17.27 -22.05 8.93
C THR A 55 15.80 -21.63 8.96
N ASP A 56 15.03 -22.21 9.88
CA ASP A 56 13.62 -21.83 10.09
C ASP A 56 13.45 -20.33 10.36
N TYR A 57 14.40 -19.71 11.06
CA TYR A 57 14.39 -18.28 11.36
C TYR A 57 14.60 -17.41 10.11
N GLU A 58 15.49 -17.81 9.21
CA GLU A 58 15.73 -17.12 7.94
C GLU A 58 14.53 -17.26 7.00
N ILE A 59 13.93 -18.46 6.93
CA ILE A 59 12.69 -18.69 6.18
C ILE A 59 11.57 -17.80 6.73
N TYR A 60 11.41 -17.74 8.05
CA TYR A 60 10.40 -16.90 8.69
C TYR A 60 10.60 -15.42 8.35
N THR A 61 11.82 -14.91 8.50
CA THR A 61 12.15 -13.50 8.21
C THR A 61 11.90 -13.15 6.75
N ASN A 62 12.31 -14.01 5.82
CA ASN A 62 12.07 -13.81 4.39
C ASN A 62 10.57 -13.78 4.08
N ASN A 63 9.80 -14.69 4.67
CA ASN A 63 8.36 -14.79 4.47
C ASN A 63 7.59 -13.54 4.92
N ILE A 64 8.06 -12.79 5.92
CA ILE A 64 7.41 -11.52 6.32
C ILE A 64 7.30 -10.58 5.12
N THR A 65 8.35 -10.48 4.31
CA THR A 65 8.39 -9.57 3.15
C THR A 65 7.42 -10.02 2.05
N PHE A 66 7.37 -11.33 1.75
CA PHE A 66 6.43 -11.88 0.78
C PHE A 66 4.97 -11.77 1.25
N GLN A 67 4.71 -12.06 2.52
CA GLN A 67 3.38 -11.90 3.12
C GLN A 67 2.93 -10.44 3.08
N TRP A 68 3.85 -9.50 3.29
CA TRP A 68 3.54 -8.08 3.21
C TRP A 68 3.13 -7.68 1.78
N TYR A 69 3.84 -8.16 0.75
CA TYR A 69 3.46 -7.97 -0.65
C TYR A 69 2.04 -8.47 -0.94
N HIS A 70 1.68 -9.66 -0.44
CA HIS A 70 0.33 -10.20 -0.61
C HIS A 70 -0.77 -9.44 0.14
N LYS A 71 -0.45 -8.68 1.19
CA LYS A 71 -1.41 -7.83 1.91
C LYS A 71 -1.69 -6.50 1.20
N ILE A 72 -0.80 -6.05 0.31
CA ILE A 72 -0.93 -4.74 -0.35
C ILE A 72 -2.22 -4.59 -1.16
N PRO A 73 -2.66 -5.57 -1.97
CA PRO A 73 -3.93 -5.46 -2.71
C PRO A 73 -5.13 -5.15 -1.80
N HIS A 74 -5.22 -5.82 -0.65
CA HIS A 74 -6.30 -5.60 0.30
C HIS A 74 -6.26 -4.20 0.93
N ILE A 75 -5.05 -3.73 1.29
CA ILE A 75 -4.85 -2.37 1.81
C ILE A 75 -5.28 -1.31 0.78
N LEU A 76 -5.04 -1.57 -0.51
CA LEU A 76 -5.42 -0.66 -1.59
C LEU A 76 -6.94 -0.61 -1.78
N GLU A 77 -7.63 -1.77 -1.72
CA GLU A 77 -9.09 -1.85 -1.78
C GLU A 77 -9.76 -1.10 -0.60
N GLU A 78 -9.23 -1.26 0.60
CA GLU A 78 -9.68 -0.50 1.77
C GLU A 78 -9.44 1.01 1.59
N ASN A 79 -8.27 1.40 1.07
CA ASN A 79 -7.99 2.80 0.78
C ASN A 79 -8.97 3.39 -0.25
N GLU A 80 -9.30 2.65 -1.31
CA GLU A 80 -10.28 3.09 -2.31
C GLU A 80 -11.65 3.38 -1.67
N SER A 81 -12.06 2.53 -0.72
CA SER A 81 -13.29 2.72 0.05
C SER A 81 -13.25 3.99 0.91
N ILE A 82 -12.15 4.21 1.64
CA ILE A 82 -11.95 5.42 2.47
C ILE A 82 -11.98 6.68 1.59
N VAL A 83 -11.24 6.66 0.49
CA VAL A 83 -11.12 7.76 -0.45
C VAL A 83 -12.46 8.07 -1.12
N GLY A 84 -13.22 7.05 -1.52
CA GLY A 84 -14.54 7.20 -2.11
C GLY A 84 -15.53 7.85 -1.14
N TYR A 85 -15.63 7.32 0.07
CA TYR A 85 -16.49 7.86 1.12
C TYR A 85 -16.14 9.32 1.45
N LYS A 86 -14.86 9.62 1.70
CA LYS A 86 -14.41 10.98 2.04
C LYS A 86 -14.56 11.98 0.90
N THR A 87 -14.39 11.52 -0.35
CA THR A 87 -14.65 12.37 -1.52
C THR A 87 -16.11 12.81 -1.54
N LEU A 88 -17.06 11.90 -1.30
CA LEU A 88 -18.48 12.20 -1.27
C LEU A 88 -18.83 13.15 -0.13
N GLU A 89 -18.34 12.88 1.08
CA GLU A 89 -18.55 13.71 2.27
C GLU A 89 -18.11 15.17 2.03
N PHE A 90 -16.90 15.37 1.53
CA PHE A 90 -16.39 16.71 1.27
C PHE A 90 -17.12 17.41 0.12
N GLN A 91 -17.55 16.68 -0.91
CA GLN A 91 -18.36 17.24 -1.99
C GLN A 91 -19.75 17.68 -1.51
N GLN A 92 -20.38 16.91 -0.64
CA GLN A 92 -21.67 17.27 -0.03
C GLN A 92 -21.54 18.50 0.87
N ALA A 93 -20.49 18.56 1.70
CA ALA A 93 -20.21 19.73 2.53
C ALA A 93 -20.03 21.00 1.68
N LEU A 94 -19.31 20.91 0.56
CA LEU A 94 -19.13 22.03 -0.37
C LEU A 94 -20.44 22.47 -1.03
N ARG A 95 -21.29 21.51 -1.46
CA ARG A 95 -22.59 21.83 -2.07
C ARG A 95 -23.56 22.48 -1.07
N GLY A 96 -23.65 21.95 0.16
CA GLY A 96 -24.50 22.53 1.20
C GLY A 96 -24.13 23.98 1.56
N VAL A 97 -22.83 24.32 1.50
CA VAL A 97 -22.38 25.71 1.67
C VAL A 97 -22.81 26.61 0.50
N LEU A 98 -22.81 26.10 -0.73
CA LEU A 98 -23.22 26.84 -1.93
C LEU A 98 -24.75 27.06 -1.97
N ASP A 99 -25.54 26.09 -1.52
CA ASP A 99 -27.01 26.18 -1.51
C ASP A 99 -27.55 27.08 -0.37
N SER A 100 -26.72 27.40 0.62
CA SER A 100 -27.05 28.28 1.76
C SER A 100 -26.78 29.77 1.52
N LYS A 101 -26.43 30.15 0.29
CA LYS A 101 -25.94 31.48 -0.08
C LYS A 101 -26.79 32.11 -1.18
#